data_AF-A0A1Y2GYZ9-F1
#
_entry.id   AF-A0A1Y2GYZ9-F1
#
_cell.length_a   1.000
_cell.length_b   1.000
_cell.length_c   1.000
_cell.angle_alpha   90.00
_cell.angle_beta   90.00
_cell.angle_gamma   90.00
#
_symmetry.space_group_name_H-M   'P 1'
#
loop_
_entity.id
_entity.type
_entity.pdbx_description
1 polymer ?
#
loop_
_entity_poly.entity_id
_entity_poly.type
_entity_poly.pdbx_seq_one_letter_code
_entity_poly.pdbx_strand_id
1 'polypeptide(L)'
;MIAELLLEASEKDAKISLLEAKEKDNKMTNLVEAKEKDDRIINLLMEASEKDAKINLLEAKVKDSKMINEKIANLQLELKEKDDEIINMLLKSKEKDGEMLKIQDEMLKLRLEARKKGGEMETKKKDDEMQAQALNNLTMHQKHAHSILTQDFELHECPFPRLFIILPLNCTKWDPVKLLGNKFRVHFLCECGDYTAMANKPNPGQIHIARHDGYEVRDCTGFFRKYGKYMLILLHWLKLGMALPDSLAPDPSLIDAGIDYSIDYLQALSKKYPALNKISTINDFEGLKKTELRQLGTSFRITDGNKDLGNLYRVTTETGYVKWVCHNHYRSMYKEKRQKAFEDVVKMNNAKYDSHLGKLVIKLGSKARAEEFFNVLTNAGRVYELDITFDWDWAESDLEAFENILKVSYKTPHFTTQKTATSSTTS
;
A
#
# COMPACT_ATOMS: atom_id res chain seq x y z
N MET A 1 -104.67 -53.35 38.19
CA MET A 1 -103.64 -54.42 38.09
C MET A 1 -102.96 -54.50 36.73
N ILE A 2 -103.58 -54.91 35.61
CA ILE A 2 -102.86 -55.03 34.31
C ILE A 2 -102.37 -53.67 33.76
N ALA A 3 -103.22 -52.63 33.77
CA ALA A 3 -102.84 -51.31 33.29
C ALA A 3 -101.73 -50.63 34.13
N GLU A 4 -101.70 -50.92 35.44
CA GLU A 4 -100.70 -50.44 36.38
C GLU A 4 -99.32 -51.07 36.13
N LEU A 5 -99.29 -52.39 35.88
CA LEU A 5 -98.07 -53.12 35.52
C LEU A 5 -97.52 -52.68 34.15
N LEU A 6 -98.38 -52.33 33.19
CA LEU A 6 -97.96 -51.81 31.89
C LEU A 6 -97.40 -50.38 31.98
N LEU A 7 -97.97 -49.53 32.83
CA LEU A 7 -97.43 -48.19 33.09
C LEU A 7 -96.06 -48.27 33.79
N GLU A 8 -95.93 -49.14 34.80
CA GLU A 8 -94.66 -49.34 35.51
C GLU A 8 -93.57 -49.94 34.60
N ALA A 9 -93.92 -50.85 33.69
CA ALA A 9 -93.01 -51.38 32.69
C ALA A 9 -92.56 -50.28 31.70
N SER A 10 -93.49 -49.45 31.23
CA SER A 10 -93.17 -48.32 30.34
C SER A 10 -92.27 -47.27 31.02
N GLU A 11 -92.47 -47.00 32.31
CA GLU A 11 -91.60 -46.09 33.07
C GLU A 11 -90.20 -46.67 33.29
N LYS A 12 -90.09 -47.99 33.49
CA LYS A 12 -88.80 -48.69 33.60
C LYS A 12 -88.05 -48.69 32.27
N ASP A 13 -88.72 -48.94 31.15
CA ASP A 13 -88.12 -48.86 29.81
C ASP A 13 -87.66 -47.43 29.47
N ALA A 14 -88.43 -46.42 29.86
CA ALA A 14 -88.04 -45.02 29.71
C ALA A 14 -86.80 -44.68 30.57
N LYS A 15 -86.70 -45.20 31.81
CA LYS A 15 -85.53 -45.03 32.67
C LYS A 15 -84.29 -45.75 32.14
N ILE A 16 -84.44 -46.96 31.59
CA ILE A 16 -83.34 -47.70 30.95
C ILE A 16 -82.83 -46.92 29.74
N SER A 17 -83.73 -46.45 28.87
CA SER A 17 -83.38 -45.64 27.70
C SER A 17 -82.65 -44.35 28.09
N LEU A 18 -83.06 -43.69 29.17
CA LEU A 18 -82.39 -42.50 29.69
C LEU A 18 -81.00 -42.80 30.27
N LEU A 19 -80.83 -43.93 30.95
CA LEU A 19 -79.53 -44.36 31.48
C LEU A 19 -78.55 -44.73 30.35
N GLU A 20 -79.01 -45.45 29.33
CA GLU A 20 -78.19 -45.76 28.15
C GLU A 20 -77.78 -44.50 27.38
N ALA A 21 -78.68 -43.51 27.25
CA ALA A 21 -78.36 -42.22 26.65
C ALA A 21 -77.28 -41.47 27.45
N LYS A 22 -77.39 -41.44 28.79
CA LYS A 22 -76.36 -40.82 29.66
C LYS A 22 -75.02 -41.56 29.61
N GLU A 23 -75.03 -42.88 29.51
CA GLU A 23 -73.79 -43.65 29.37
C GLU A 23 -73.10 -43.38 28.03
N LYS A 24 -73.86 -43.30 26.94
CA LYS A 24 -73.34 -42.93 25.61
C LYS A 24 -72.78 -41.50 25.61
N ASP A 25 -73.48 -40.56 26.23
CA ASP A 25 -73.02 -39.17 26.37
C ASP A 25 -71.71 -39.08 27.17
N ASN A 26 -71.61 -39.76 28.32
CA ASN A 26 -70.36 -39.86 29.09
C ASN A 26 -69.21 -40.51 28.31
N LYS A 27 -69.48 -41.58 27.54
CA LYS A 27 -68.47 -42.22 26.67
C LYS A 27 -68.01 -41.26 25.56
N MET A 28 -68.92 -40.50 24.96
CA MET A 28 -68.60 -39.52 23.93
C MET A 28 -67.74 -38.38 24.50
N THR A 29 -68.11 -37.84 25.66
CA THR A 29 -67.34 -36.79 26.36
C THR A 29 -65.92 -37.25 26.69
N ASN A 30 -65.76 -38.46 27.25
CA ASN A 30 -64.44 -39.03 27.51
C ASN A 30 -63.59 -39.23 26.25
N LEU A 31 -64.23 -39.59 25.12
CA LEU A 31 -63.54 -39.79 23.84
C LEU A 31 -63.11 -38.46 23.20
N VAL A 32 -63.90 -37.40 23.35
CA VAL A 32 -63.54 -36.04 22.92
C VAL A 32 -62.36 -35.53 23.76
N GLU A 33 -62.41 -35.66 25.09
CA GLU A 33 -61.28 -35.27 25.96
C GLU A 33 -60.00 -36.05 25.67
N ALA A 34 -60.10 -37.35 25.35
CA ALA A 34 -58.95 -38.17 24.97
C ALA A 34 -58.33 -37.65 23.67
N LYS A 35 -59.15 -37.33 22.66
CA LYS A 35 -58.68 -36.79 21.38
C LYS A 35 -58.01 -35.43 21.53
N GLU A 36 -58.57 -34.53 22.35
CA GLU A 36 -57.95 -33.23 22.64
C GLU A 36 -56.59 -33.38 23.34
N LYS A 37 -56.44 -34.36 24.23
CA LYS A 37 -55.15 -34.68 24.85
C LYS A 37 -54.15 -35.22 23.83
N ASP A 38 -54.58 -36.09 22.92
CA ASP A 38 -53.72 -36.62 21.85
C ASP A 38 -53.25 -35.51 20.90
N ASP A 39 -54.14 -34.61 20.47
CA ASP A 39 -53.80 -33.46 19.63
C ASP A 39 -52.80 -32.53 20.33
N ARG A 40 -52.96 -32.33 21.65
CA ARG A 40 -52.01 -31.56 22.46
C ARG A 40 -50.65 -32.24 22.55
N ILE A 41 -50.60 -33.57 22.69
CA ILE A 41 -49.35 -34.34 22.70
C ILE A 41 -48.63 -34.22 21.35
N ILE A 42 -49.35 -34.34 20.24
CA ILE A 42 -48.78 -34.21 18.89
C ILE A 42 -48.16 -32.83 18.70
N ASN A 43 -48.85 -31.76 19.09
CA ASN A 43 -48.31 -30.40 19.01
C ASN A 43 -47.04 -30.22 19.86
N LEU A 44 -47.02 -30.76 21.08
CA LEU A 44 -45.81 -30.71 21.93
C LEU A 44 -44.64 -31.49 21.33
N LEU A 45 -44.89 -32.64 20.69
CA LEU A 45 -43.86 -33.41 19.99
C LEU A 45 -43.31 -32.66 18.77
N MET A 46 -44.17 -32.00 18.00
CA MET A 46 -43.75 -31.15 16.88
C MET A 46 -42.88 -29.99 17.37
N GLU A 47 -43.30 -29.27 18.41
CA GLU A 47 -42.51 -28.18 18.99
C GLU A 47 -41.15 -28.65 19.53
N ALA A 48 -41.12 -29.83 20.18
CA ALA A 48 -39.88 -30.42 20.66
C ALA A 48 -38.92 -30.73 19.49
N SER A 49 -39.43 -31.33 18.41
CA SER A 49 -38.63 -31.62 17.22
C SER A 49 -38.06 -30.37 16.54
N GLU A 50 -38.83 -29.28 16.51
CA GLU A 50 -38.37 -28.00 15.95
C GLU A 50 -37.27 -27.37 16.83
N LYS A 51 -37.40 -27.47 18.16
CA LYS A 51 -36.39 -27.00 19.11
C LYS A 51 -35.10 -27.81 19.01
N ASP A 52 -35.18 -29.13 18.86
CA ASP A 52 -34.01 -29.99 18.67
C ASP A 52 -33.26 -29.64 17.38
N ALA A 53 -33.97 -29.38 16.28
CA ALA A 53 -33.36 -28.92 15.03
C ALA A 53 -32.62 -27.57 15.21
N LYS A 54 -33.19 -26.63 15.98
CA LYS A 54 -32.55 -25.34 16.29
C LYS A 54 -31.31 -25.52 17.17
N ILE A 55 -31.34 -26.44 18.14
CA ILE A 55 -30.18 -26.75 19.00
C ILE A 55 -29.03 -27.30 18.14
N ASN A 56 -29.30 -28.28 17.28
CA ASN A 56 -28.29 -28.86 16.38
C ASN A 56 -27.66 -27.79 15.46
N LEU A 57 -28.46 -26.86 14.95
CA LEU A 57 -27.96 -25.74 14.14
C LEU A 57 -27.06 -24.78 14.94
N LEU A 58 -27.42 -24.50 16.20
CA LEU A 58 -26.61 -23.67 17.09
C LEU A 58 -25.29 -24.34 17.45
N GLU A 59 -25.30 -25.65 17.73
CA GLU A 59 -24.08 -26.42 18.01
C GLU A 59 -23.10 -26.39 16.83
N ALA A 60 -23.60 -26.54 15.60
CA ALA A 60 -22.78 -26.41 14.39
C ALA A 60 -22.14 -25.01 14.28
N LYS A 61 -22.92 -23.94 14.51
CA LYS A 61 -22.41 -22.56 14.49
C LYS A 61 -21.38 -22.29 15.58
N VAL A 62 -21.55 -22.85 16.77
CA VAL A 62 -20.57 -22.74 17.87
C VAL A 62 -19.27 -23.43 17.49
N LYS A 63 -19.33 -24.60 16.84
CA LYS A 63 -18.15 -25.31 16.35
C LYS A 63 -17.39 -24.51 15.29
N ASP A 64 -18.09 -23.89 14.34
CA ASP A 64 -17.48 -23.02 13.32
C ASP A 64 -16.81 -21.80 13.96
N SER A 65 -17.47 -21.15 14.92
CA SER A 65 -16.91 -20.01 15.67
C SER A 65 -15.63 -20.39 16.42
N LYS A 66 -15.60 -21.58 17.03
CA LYS A 66 -14.39 -22.10 17.68
C LYS A 66 -13.23 -22.25 16.70
N MET A 67 -13.48 -22.82 15.52
CA MET A 67 -12.46 -22.97 14.47
C MET A 67 -11.95 -21.62 13.95
N ILE A 68 -12.83 -20.61 13.84
CA ILE A 68 -12.44 -19.25 13.46
C ILE A 68 -11.52 -18.63 14.53
N ASN A 69 -11.86 -18.78 15.82
CA ASN A 69 -11.05 -18.24 16.91
C ASN A 69 -9.66 -18.88 16.98
N GLU A 70 -9.53 -20.19 16.73
CA GLU A 70 -8.25 -20.87 16.64
C GLU A 70 -7.40 -20.34 15.47
N LYS A 71 -8.01 -20.07 14.30
CA LYS A 71 -7.32 -19.44 13.17
C LYS A 71 -6.84 -18.02 13.49
N ILE A 72 -7.66 -17.22 14.18
CA ILE A 72 -7.28 -15.87 14.61
C ILE A 72 -6.08 -15.92 15.57
N ALA A 73 -6.09 -16.84 16.54
CA ALA A 73 -4.98 -17.00 17.48
C ALA A 73 -3.66 -17.37 16.77
N ASN A 74 -3.71 -18.27 15.77
CA ASN A 74 -2.53 -18.61 14.97
C ASN A 74 -2.02 -17.42 14.14
N LEU A 75 -2.90 -16.67 13.49
CA LEU A 75 -2.50 -15.47 12.74
C LEU A 75 -1.89 -14.39 13.63
N GLN A 76 -2.38 -14.23 14.86
CA GLN A 76 -1.79 -13.31 15.84
C GLN A 76 -0.38 -13.75 16.27
N LEU A 77 -0.14 -15.05 16.39
CA LEU A 77 1.19 -15.58 16.69
C LEU A 77 2.17 -15.33 15.53
N GLU A 78 1.77 -15.62 14.30
CA GLU A 78 2.58 -15.36 13.10
C GLU A 78 2.91 -13.87 12.92
N LEU A 79 1.96 -12.98 13.22
CA LEU A 79 2.21 -11.53 13.19
C LEU A 79 3.28 -11.12 14.20
N LYS A 80 3.20 -11.67 15.42
CA LYS A 80 4.18 -11.37 16.48
C LYS A 80 5.59 -11.86 16.11
N GLU A 81 5.71 -13.05 15.54
CA GLU A 81 7.00 -13.58 15.08
C GLU A 81 7.61 -12.69 13.98
N LYS A 82 6.79 -12.20 13.04
CA LYS A 82 7.24 -11.26 12.00
C LYS A 82 7.64 -9.90 12.56
N ASP A 83 6.92 -9.38 13.54
CA ASP A 83 7.29 -8.13 14.22
C ASP A 83 8.65 -8.26 14.92
N ASP A 84 8.91 -9.38 15.59
CA ASP A 84 10.21 -9.67 16.21
C ASP A 84 11.33 -9.79 15.16
N GLU A 85 11.06 -10.42 14.00
CA GLU A 85 12.00 -10.49 12.88
C GLU A 85 12.33 -9.10 12.31
N ILE A 86 11.33 -8.23 12.16
CA ILE A 86 11.50 -6.84 11.70
C ILE A 86 12.35 -6.06 12.70
N ILE A 87 12.09 -6.17 14.02
CA ILE A 87 12.88 -5.50 15.06
C ILE A 87 14.35 -5.95 14.99
N ASN A 88 14.61 -7.26 14.82
CA ASN A 88 15.96 -7.79 14.69
C ASN A 88 16.67 -7.28 13.43
N MET A 89 15.97 -7.22 12.30
CA MET A 89 16.52 -6.64 11.07
C MET A 89 16.87 -5.15 11.25
N LEU A 90 16.01 -4.37 11.94
CA LEU A 90 16.27 -2.96 12.23
C LEU A 90 17.49 -2.77 13.14
N LEU A 91 17.67 -3.62 14.15
CA LEU A 91 18.85 -3.58 15.03
C LEU A 91 20.14 -3.89 14.26
N LYS A 92 20.16 -4.97 13.47
CA LYS A 92 21.31 -5.33 12.62
C LYS A 92 21.67 -4.23 11.63
N SER A 93 20.67 -3.51 11.11
CA SER A 93 20.94 -2.40 10.20
C SER A 93 21.58 -1.21 10.91
N LYS A 94 21.10 -0.86 12.11
CA LYS A 94 21.71 0.21 12.92
C LYS A 94 23.17 -0.12 13.30
N GLU A 95 23.46 -1.38 13.59
CA GLU A 95 24.83 -1.84 13.84
C GLU A 95 25.71 -1.66 12.59
N LYS A 96 25.22 -2.08 11.42
CA LYS A 96 25.93 -1.89 10.14
C LYS A 96 26.15 -0.43 9.79
N ASP A 97 25.20 0.46 10.07
CA ASP A 97 25.38 1.90 9.88
C ASP A 97 26.48 2.45 10.78
N GLY A 98 26.54 1.98 12.03
CA GLY A 98 27.62 2.30 12.97
C GLY A 98 28.99 1.78 12.49
N GLU A 99 29.05 0.56 11.97
CA GLU A 99 30.27 -0.01 11.37
C GLU A 99 30.70 0.75 10.12
N MET A 100 29.76 1.11 9.24
CA MET A 100 30.03 1.88 8.03
C MET A 100 30.63 3.25 8.37
N LEU A 101 30.09 3.92 9.38
CA LEU A 101 30.64 5.18 9.89
C LEU A 101 32.07 5.00 10.44
N LYS A 102 32.34 3.90 11.15
CA LYS A 102 33.70 3.58 11.60
C LYS A 102 34.66 3.31 10.45
N ILE A 103 34.24 2.53 9.45
CA ILE A 103 35.04 2.24 8.25
C ILE A 103 35.33 3.54 7.48
N GLN A 104 34.33 4.43 7.35
CA GLN A 104 34.54 5.74 6.75
C GLN A 104 35.57 6.57 7.53
N ASP A 105 35.52 6.58 8.87
CA ASP A 105 36.49 7.26 9.72
C ASP A 105 37.90 6.66 9.63
N GLU A 106 38.03 5.33 9.60
CA GLU A 106 39.32 4.64 9.46
C GLU A 106 39.93 4.84 8.07
N MET A 107 39.12 4.71 7.02
CA MET A 107 39.54 4.98 5.65
C MET A 107 39.98 6.45 5.51
N LEU A 108 39.38 7.36 6.29
CA LEU A 108 39.81 8.75 6.39
C LEU A 108 41.18 8.89 7.04
N LYS A 109 41.39 8.26 8.20
CA LYS A 109 42.67 8.27 8.92
C LYS A 109 43.80 7.72 8.04
N LEU A 110 43.56 6.61 7.35
CA LEU A 110 44.52 6.01 6.43
C LEU A 110 44.89 6.94 5.26
N ARG A 111 43.92 7.66 4.68
CA ARG A 111 44.20 8.67 3.63
C ARG A 111 45.06 9.81 4.16
N LEU A 112 44.82 10.29 5.38
CA LEU A 112 45.61 11.35 6.01
C LEU A 112 47.04 10.87 6.31
N GLU A 113 47.21 9.65 6.81
CA GLU A 113 48.54 9.07 7.11
C GLU A 113 49.38 8.80 5.86
N ALA A 114 48.77 8.25 4.81
CA ALA A 114 49.44 8.03 3.52
C ALA A 114 49.95 9.35 2.92
N ARG A 115 49.21 10.44 3.11
CA ARG A 115 49.64 11.78 2.69
C ARG A 115 50.75 12.32 3.57
N LYS A 116 50.68 12.25 4.91
CA LYS A 116 51.76 12.71 5.79
C LYS A 116 53.13 12.10 5.48
N LYS A 117 53.16 10.86 4.95
CA LYS A 117 54.39 10.16 4.54
C LYS A 117 54.98 10.62 3.19
N GLY A 118 54.22 11.33 2.35
CA GLY A 118 54.75 12.00 1.16
C GLY A 118 55.21 13.41 1.51
N GLY A 119 56.48 13.59 1.87
CA GLY A 119 57.00 14.84 2.46
C GLY A 119 56.80 16.10 1.60
N GLU A 120 56.10 17.08 2.17
CA GLU A 120 56.14 18.52 1.86
C GLU A 120 55.34 19.20 2.99
N MET A 121 56.01 19.95 3.89
CA MET A 121 55.56 20.05 5.30
C MET A 121 54.83 21.35 5.70
N GLU A 122 54.74 22.39 4.85
CA GLU A 122 54.13 23.67 5.25
C GLU A 122 52.85 24.05 4.49
N THR A 123 52.72 23.73 3.20
CA THR A 123 51.45 23.87 2.45
C THR A 123 50.41 22.82 2.86
N LYS A 124 50.88 21.66 3.31
CA LYS A 124 50.07 20.46 3.56
C LYS A 124 49.19 20.51 4.80
N LYS A 125 49.59 21.23 5.85
CA LYS A 125 48.80 21.33 7.09
C LYS A 125 47.50 22.11 6.86
N LYS A 126 47.57 23.17 6.06
CA LYS A 126 46.40 23.99 5.71
C LYS A 126 45.45 23.24 4.76
N ASP A 127 46.01 22.43 3.87
CA ASP A 127 45.23 21.57 2.97
C ASP A 127 44.55 20.41 3.73
N ASP A 128 45.24 19.79 4.69
CA ASP A 128 44.67 18.74 5.55
C ASP A 128 43.54 19.27 6.45
N GLU A 129 43.70 20.47 7.04
CA GLU A 129 42.64 21.13 7.83
C GLU A 129 41.43 21.51 6.95
N MET A 130 41.67 22.06 5.76
CA MET A 130 40.61 22.39 4.81
C MET A 130 39.87 21.14 4.32
N GLN A 131 40.58 20.04 4.12
CA GLN A 131 40.00 18.77 3.68
C GLN A 131 39.20 18.09 4.79
N ALA A 132 39.69 18.10 6.04
CA ALA A 132 38.93 17.61 7.19
C ALA A 132 37.65 18.43 7.41
N GLN A 133 37.71 19.74 7.25
CA GLN A 133 36.54 20.61 7.30
C GLN A 133 35.54 20.32 6.16
N ALA A 134 36.03 20.16 4.92
CA ALA A 134 35.19 19.81 3.77
C ALA A 134 34.46 18.48 3.97
N LEU A 135 35.13 17.50 4.56
CA LEU A 135 34.53 16.20 4.86
C LEU A 135 33.51 16.27 6.01
N ASN A 136 33.82 16.96 7.11
CA ASN A 136 32.85 17.16 8.19
C ASN A 136 31.58 17.86 7.67
N ASN A 137 31.74 18.83 6.76
CA ASN A 137 30.62 19.46 6.08
C ASN A 137 29.84 18.43 5.24
N LEU A 138 30.51 17.57 4.48
CA LEU A 138 29.87 16.54 3.67
C LEU A 138 29.01 15.58 4.52
N THR A 139 29.58 15.04 5.60
CA THR A 139 28.87 14.13 6.52
C THR A 139 27.64 14.79 7.12
N MET A 140 27.72 16.08 7.48
CA MET A 140 26.56 16.81 7.98
C MET A 140 25.49 17.03 6.91
N HIS A 141 25.85 17.37 5.67
CA HIS A 141 24.88 17.49 4.58
C HIS A 141 24.14 16.17 4.35
N GLN A 142 24.87 15.04 4.37
CA GLN A 142 24.26 13.72 4.24
C GLN A 142 23.31 13.42 5.38
N LYS A 143 23.70 13.70 6.63
CA LYS A 143 22.85 13.52 7.81
C LYS A 143 21.56 14.34 7.73
N HIS A 144 21.66 15.63 7.37
CA HIS A 144 20.50 16.50 7.25
C HIS A 144 19.61 16.13 6.06
N ALA A 145 20.19 15.77 4.92
CA ALA A 145 19.42 15.28 3.78
C ALA A 145 18.67 14.00 4.12
N HIS A 146 19.32 13.04 4.79
CA HIS A 146 18.66 11.83 5.27
C HIS A 146 17.49 12.17 6.19
N SER A 147 17.68 13.09 7.15
CA SER A 147 16.61 13.56 8.04
C SER A 147 15.44 14.20 7.29
N ILE A 148 15.66 14.87 6.16
CA ILE A 148 14.58 15.39 5.30
C ILE A 148 13.83 14.25 4.64
N LEU A 149 14.56 13.27 4.08
CA LEU A 149 13.97 12.16 3.33
C LEU A 149 13.16 11.21 4.21
N THR A 150 13.59 10.99 5.46
CA THR A 150 12.93 10.14 6.45
C THR A 150 11.93 10.88 7.33
N GLN A 151 11.66 12.16 7.05
CA GLN A 151 10.70 12.93 7.83
C GLN A 151 9.26 12.46 7.56
N ASP A 152 8.66 11.78 8.53
CA ASP A 152 7.32 11.23 8.39
C ASP A 152 6.22 12.30 8.62
N PHE A 153 5.31 12.38 7.65
CA PHE A 153 4.12 13.22 7.71
C PHE A 153 2.89 12.37 7.46
N GLU A 154 1.81 12.62 8.20
CA GLU A 154 0.56 11.90 8.01
C GLU A 154 -0.15 12.33 6.71
N LEU A 155 -1.06 11.48 6.21
CA LEU A 155 -1.77 11.62 4.93
C LEU A 155 -2.41 12.99 4.70
N HIS A 156 -2.99 13.57 5.74
CA HIS A 156 -3.70 14.85 5.69
C HIS A 156 -2.78 16.05 5.93
N GLU A 157 -1.52 15.82 6.30
CA GLU A 157 -0.57 16.85 6.70
C GLU A 157 0.29 17.35 5.54
N CYS A 158 0.33 16.63 4.43
CA CYS A 158 1.17 16.90 3.27
C CYS A 158 0.32 17.13 2.00
N PRO A 159 -0.42 18.26 1.89
CA PRO A 159 -1.17 18.58 0.68
C PRO A 159 -0.28 19.02 -0.49
N PHE A 160 1.01 19.28 -0.24
CA PHE A 160 1.99 19.69 -1.25
C PHE A 160 3.18 18.73 -1.28
N PRO A 161 3.84 18.54 -2.43
CA PRO A 161 5.12 17.84 -2.48
C PRO A 161 6.12 18.48 -1.52
N ARG A 162 6.69 17.68 -0.62
CA ARG A 162 7.59 18.17 0.42
C ARG A 162 8.99 18.48 -0.12
N LEU A 163 9.43 17.77 -1.15
CA LEU A 163 10.75 17.94 -1.76
C LEU A 163 10.71 18.96 -2.89
N PHE A 164 11.45 20.05 -2.73
CA PHE A 164 11.55 21.12 -3.73
C PHE A 164 12.89 21.84 -3.66
N ILE A 165 13.31 22.37 -4.79
CA ILE A 165 14.53 23.17 -4.96
C ILE A 165 14.22 24.40 -5.80
N ILE A 166 15.17 25.33 -5.91
CA ILE A 166 15.16 26.35 -6.94
C ILE A 166 16.08 25.94 -8.10
N LEU A 167 15.71 26.34 -9.31
CA LEU A 167 16.57 26.30 -10.48
C LEU A 167 16.48 27.63 -11.23
N PRO A 168 17.56 28.06 -11.90
CA PRO A 168 17.53 29.27 -12.71
C PRO A 168 16.56 29.08 -13.88
N LEU A 169 15.81 30.14 -14.20
CA LEU A 169 14.85 30.13 -15.31
C LEU A 169 15.53 29.84 -16.66
N ASN A 170 16.79 30.28 -16.79
CA ASN A 170 17.58 30.06 -17.99
C ASN A 170 19.07 29.94 -17.62
N CYS A 171 19.60 28.72 -17.66
CA CYS A 171 21.02 28.44 -17.39
C CYS A 171 21.96 29.14 -18.39
N THR A 172 21.55 29.36 -19.65
CA THR A 172 22.41 29.97 -20.68
C THR A 172 22.52 31.49 -20.55
N LYS A 173 21.65 32.12 -19.76
CA LYS A 173 21.66 33.58 -19.48
C LYS A 173 22.15 33.88 -18.06
N TRP A 174 22.83 32.92 -17.44
CA TRP A 174 23.38 33.07 -16.11
C TRP A 174 24.46 34.15 -16.08
N ASP A 175 24.24 35.19 -15.28
CA ASP A 175 25.25 36.22 -15.01
C ASP A 175 25.88 35.99 -13.62
N PRO A 176 27.13 35.48 -13.54
CA PRO A 176 27.81 35.26 -12.26
C PRO A 176 28.24 36.56 -11.59
N VAL A 177 28.25 37.69 -12.29
CA VAL A 177 28.55 39.03 -11.72
C VAL A 177 27.30 39.64 -11.12
N LYS A 178 26.12 39.39 -11.72
CA LYS A 178 24.81 39.84 -11.23
C LYS A 178 23.96 38.68 -10.71
N LEU A 179 24.53 37.86 -9.83
CA LEU A 179 23.88 36.69 -9.24
C LEU A 179 22.43 36.93 -8.81
N LEU A 180 22.16 38.07 -8.15
CA LEU A 180 20.85 38.40 -7.61
C LEU A 180 19.87 39.05 -8.60
N GLY A 181 20.33 39.36 -9.80
CA GLY A 181 19.47 39.74 -10.93
C GLY A 181 18.92 38.54 -11.68
N ASN A 182 19.47 37.33 -11.45
CA ASN A 182 19.02 36.12 -12.10
C ASN A 182 17.65 35.69 -11.56
N LYS A 183 16.79 35.21 -12.45
CA LYS A 183 15.45 34.72 -12.12
C LYS A 183 15.48 33.24 -11.81
N PHE A 184 14.71 32.83 -10.80
CA PHE A 184 14.59 31.45 -10.36
C PHE A 184 13.14 31.01 -10.35
N ARG A 185 12.96 29.70 -10.46
CA ARG A 185 11.68 29.02 -10.24
C ARG A 185 11.85 27.87 -9.29
N VAL A 186 10.80 27.57 -8.55
CA VAL A 186 10.75 26.42 -7.64
C VAL A 186 10.34 25.18 -8.42
N HIS A 187 11.14 24.13 -8.32
CA HIS A 187 10.88 22.83 -8.92
C HIS A 187 10.65 21.79 -7.84
N PHE A 188 9.65 20.94 -8.03
CA PHE A 188 9.37 19.82 -7.14
C PHE A 188 10.14 18.58 -7.58
N LEU A 189 10.50 17.77 -6.60
CA LEU A 189 11.22 16.52 -6.80
C LEU A 189 10.27 15.32 -6.65
N CYS A 190 10.43 14.34 -7.53
CA CYS A 190 9.78 13.05 -7.48
C CYS A 190 10.45 12.15 -6.43
N GLU A 191 9.67 11.63 -5.49
CA GLU A 191 10.10 10.69 -4.43
C GLU A 191 10.00 9.24 -4.90
N CYS A 192 10.57 8.95 -6.06
CA CYS A 192 10.51 7.62 -6.69
C CYS A 192 11.61 6.70 -6.18
N GLY A 193 11.50 6.25 -4.94
CA GLY A 193 12.44 5.27 -4.39
C GLY A 193 11.97 4.67 -3.09
N ASP A 194 12.42 3.46 -2.82
CA ASP A 194 12.24 2.81 -1.52
C ASP A 194 13.31 3.29 -0.55
N TYR A 195 13.18 4.54 -0.10
CA TYR A 195 13.95 5.07 1.03
C TYR A 195 13.68 4.33 2.35
N THR A 196 12.63 3.50 2.38
CA THR A 196 12.23 2.66 3.51
C THR A 196 12.88 1.27 3.47
N ALA A 197 13.40 0.84 2.32
CA ALA A 197 14.10 -0.43 2.19
C ALA A 197 15.61 -0.16 2.24
N MET A 198 16.27 -0.76 3.22
CA MET A 198 17.72 -0.75 3.46
C MET A 198 18.52 -1.40 2.31
N ALA A 199 18.34 -0.95 1.07
CA ALA A 199 19.20 -1.37 -0.02
C ALA A 199 20.55 -0.67 0.16
N ASN A 200 21.58 -1.46 0.47
CA ASN A 200 22.97 -1.05 0.78
C ASN A 200 23.69 -0.24 -0.31
N LYS A 201 22.98 0.23 -1.35
CA LYS A 201 23.49 1.17 -2.35
C LYS A 201 22.41 2.20 -2.66
N PRO A 202 22.69 3.51 -2.54
CA PRO A 202 21.82 4.52 -3.12
C PRO A 202 21.80 4.28 -4.63
N ASN A 203 20.72 3.69 -5.13
CA ASN A 203 20.58 3.50 -6.57
C ASN A 203 20.44 4.89 -7.21
N PRO A 204 21.32 5.27 -8.16
CA PRO A 204 21.15 6.49 -8.94
C PRO A 204 19.83 6.36 -9.72
N GLY A 205 18.80 7.08 -9.28
CA GLY A 205 17.44 6.97 -9.83
C GLY A 205 16.30 7.24 -8.84
N GLN A 206 16.59 7.41 -7.54
CA GLN A 206 15.54 7.44 -6.51
C GLN A 206 14.83 8.80 -6.33
N ILE A 207 15.48 9.92 -6.65
CA ILE A 207 14.85 11.26 -6.69
C ILE A 207 15.27 11.98 -7.96
N HIS A 208 14.31 12.62 -8.63
CA HIS A 208 14.57 13.46 -9.79
C HIS A 208 13.63 14.65 -9.86
N ILE A 209 13.98 15.66 -10.64
CA ILE A 209 13.11 16.82 -10.87
C ILE A 209 11.88 16.40 -11.69
N ALA A 210 10.69 16.65 -11.16
CA ALA A 210 9.46 16.37 -11.88
C ALA A 210 9.37 17.25 -13.14
N ARG A 211 8.80 16.71 -14.22
CA ARG A 211 8.70 17.44 -15.50
C ARG A 211 7.63 18.55 -15.39
N HIS A 212 8.06 19.77 -15.06
CA HIS A 212 7.24 20.99 -15.07
C HIS A 212 8.11 22.26 -15.17
N ASP A 213 7.50 23.38 -15.58
CA ASP A 213 8.19 24.65 -15.88
C ASP A 213 8.66 25.45 -14.65
N GLY A 214 8.50 24.88 -13.45
CA GLY A 214 8.75 25.55 -12.18
C GLY A 214 7.71 26.61 -11.80
N TYR A 215 7.72 27.02 -10.54
CA TYR A 215 6.79 27.99 -9.97
C TYR A 215 7.50 29.31 -9.63
N GLU A 216 6.83 30.42 -9.89
CA GLU A 216 7.33 31.74 -9.48
C GLU A 216 7.03 32.00 -8.01
N VAL A 217 8.06 32.45 -7.28
CA VAL A 217 7.97 32.82 -5.87
C VAL A 217 7.41 34.24 -5.74
N ARG A 218 6.38 34.43 -4.89
CA ARG A 218 5.75 35.75 -4.67
C ARG A 218 6.61 36.68 -3.84
N ASP A 219 7.07 36.19 -2.69
CA ASP A 219 7.95 36.91 -1.76
C ASP A 219 9.26 36.14 -1.62
N CYS A 220 10.23 36.50 -2.45
CA CYS A 220 11.55 35.85 -2.44
C CYS A 220 12.21 35.97 -1.06
N THR A 221 12.13 37.12 -0.39
CA THR A 221 12.86 37.34 0.87
C THR A 221 12.28 36.47 1.98
N GLY A 222 10.96 36.45 2.16
CA GLY A 222 10.29 35.59 3.13
C GLY A 222 10.48 34.11 2.82
N PHE A 223 10.39 33.75 1.53
CA PHE A 223 10.59 32.37 1.08
C PHE A 223 12.01 31.87 1.37
N PHE A 224 13.06 32.61 0.99
CA PHE A 224 14.44 32.19 1.23
C PHE A 224 14.82 32.23 2.72
N ARG A 225 14.25 33.16 3.50
CA ARG A 225 14.42 33.15 4.96
C ARG A 225 13.94 31.84 5.58
N LYS A 226 12.82 31.32 5.06
CA LYS A 226 12.14 30.16 5.62
C LYS A 226 12.67 28.83 5.07
N TYR A 227 12.86 28.75 3.76
CA TYR A 227 13.18 27.50 3.07
C TYR A 227 14.60 27.47 2.47
N GLY A 228 15.37 28.57 2.54
CA GLY A 228 16.68 28.64 1.90
C GLY A 228 17.67 27.60 2.41
N LYS A 229 17.74 27.39 3.73
CA LYS A 229 18.59 26.36 4.35
C LYS A 229 18.18 24.95 3.89
N TYR A 230 16.87 24.68 3.89
CA TYR A 230 16.29 23.42 3.43
C TYR A 230 16.68 23.11 1.98
N MET A 231 16.49 24.07 1.07
CA MET A 231 16.83 23.90 -0.34
C MET A 231 18.33 23.75 -0.55
N LEU A 232 19.17 24.46 0.20
CA LEU A 232 20.62 24.33 0.10
C LEU A 232 21.09 22.91 0.48
N ILE A 233 20.51 22.32 1.52
CA ILE A 233 20.81 20.93 1.92
C ILE A 233 20.42 19.97 0.80
N LEU A 234 19.24 20.12 0.21
CA LEU A 234 18.80 19.28 -0.92
C LEU A 234 19.67 19.46 -2.16
N LEU A 235 20.04 20.69 -2.51
CA LEU A 235 20.90 20.98 -3.66
C LEU A 235 22.29 20.35 -3.49
N HIS A 236 22.91 20.49 -2.31
CA HIS A 236 24.17 19.81 -2.04
C HIS A 236 24.02 18.29 -2.07
N TRP A 237 22.93 17.74 -1.53
CA TRP A 237 22.67 16.30 -1.60
C TRP A 237 22.51 15.81 -3.05
N LEU A 238 21.76 16.52 -3.89
CA LEU A 238 21.62 16.21 -5.31
C LEU A 238 22.97 16.27 -6.03
N LYS A 239 23.76 17.32 -5.79
CA LYS A 239 25.12 17.46 -6.35
C LYS A 239 26.01 16.26 -6.00
N LEU A 240 25.92 15.77 -4.76
CA LEU A 240 26.68 14.62 -4.30
C LEU A 240 26.17 13.28 -4.88
N GLY A 241 24.86 13.13 -5.05
CA GLY A 241 24.25 11.96 -5.65
C GLY A 241 24.48 11.84 -7.16
N MET A 242 24.61 12.98 -7.85
CA MET A 242 24.91 13.06 -9.30
C MET A 242 26.38 12.74 -9.62
N ALA A 243 27.28 12.78 -8.63
CA ALA A 243 28.70 12.48 -8.81
C ALA A 243 29.03 10.97 -8.86
N LEU A 244 28.03 10.06 -8.91
CA LEU A 244 28.24 8.63 -9.10
C LEU A 244 28.07 8.23 -10.59
N PRO A 245 28.97 7.41 -11.18
CA PRO A 245 29.26 7.46 -12.63
C PRO A 245 28.32 6.71 -13.59
N ASP A 246 27.12 6.27 -13.20
CA ASP A 246 26.46 5.16 -13.94
C ASP A 246 25.07 5.44 -14.53
N SER A 247 24.53 6.66 -14.53
CA SER A 247 23.18 6.91 -15.08
C SER A 247 23.20 7.53 -16.49
N LEU A 248 22.91 6.70 -17.49
CA LEU A 248 22.69 7.08 -18.89
C LEU A 248 21.27 7.66 -19.10
N ALA A 249 21.04 8.95 -18.76
CA ALA A 249 19.93 9.77 -19.31
C ALA A 249 20.09 11.26 -18.93
N PRO A 250 19.28 12.15 -19.55
CA PRO A 250 19.61 13.09 -20.63
C PRO A 250 20.59 14.23 -20.21
N ASP A 251 21.23 14.88 -21.21
CA ASP A 251 22.35 15.86 -21.08
C ASP A 251 22.60 16.38 -19.64
N PRO A 252 23.43 15.65 -18.87
CA PRO A 252 23.66 15.92 -17.45
C PRO A 252 24.20 17.33 -17.19
N SER A 253 24.78 17.97 -18.21
CA SER A 253 25.53 19.22 -18.08
C SER A 253 24.67 20.42 -17.66
N LEU A 254 23.42 20.53 -18.14
CA LEU A 254 22.57 21.69 -17.88
C LEU A 254 21.86 21.65 -16.53
N ILE A 255 21.49 20.44 -16.07
CA ILE A 255 20.90 20.26 -14.74
C ILE A 255 21.97 20.42 -13.68
N ASP A 256 23.16 19.85 -13.90
CA ASP A 256 24.30 19.99 -12.98
C ASP A 256 24.73 21.47 -12.86
N ALA A 257 24.88 22.16 -13.98
CA ALA A 257 25.12 23.61 -13.98
C ALA A 257 23.99 24.39 -13.29
N GLY A 258 22.73 24.01 -13.48
CA GLY A 258 21.58 24.64 -12.82
C GLY A 258 21.59 24.46 -11.30
N ILE A 259 22.02 23.30 -10.79
CA ILE A 259 22.21 23.03 -9.37
C ILE A 259 23.33 23.92 -8.81
N ASP A 260 24.46 24.02 -9.51
CA ASP A 260 25.58 24.85 -9.11
C ASP A 260 25.21 26.33 -9.05
N TYR A 261 24.52 26.85 -10.09
CA TYR A 261 24.02 28.22 -10.10
C TYR A 261 23.06 28.50 -8.94
N SER A 262 22.26 27.51 -8.56
CA SER A 262 21.32 27.64 -7.44
C SER A 262 22.02 27.67 -6.09
N ILE A 263 23.08 26.88 -5.92
CA ILE A 263 23.94 26.91 -4.73
C ILE A 263 24.63 28.28 -4.62
N ASP A 264 25.28 28.74 -5.70
CA ASP A 264 25.97 30.02 -5.75
C ASP A 264 25.02 31.19 -5.43
N TYR A 265 23.81 31.14 -5.98
CA TYR A 265 22.77 32.12 -5.69
C TYR A 265 22.42 32.18 -4.22
N LEU A 266 22.09 31.04 -3.60
CA LEU A 266 21.70 30.99 -2.19
C LEU A 266 22.83 31.45 -1.26
N GLN A 267 24.08 31.10 -1.60
CA GLN A 267 25.26 31.56 -0.86
C GLN A 267 25.47 33.07 -1.00
N ALA A 268 25.34 33.63 -2.21
CA ALA A 268 25.44 35.07 -2.44
C ALA A 268 24.31 35.84 -1.75
N LEU A 269 23.10 35.30 -1.77
CA LEU A 269 21.92 35.84 -1.08
C LEU A 269 22.16 35.91 0.44
N SER A 270 22.71 34.85 1.03
CA SER A 270 23.08 34.78 2.46
C SER A 270 24.10 35.85 2.85
N LYS A 271 25.11 36.10 1.99
CA LYS A 271 26.14 37.12 2.22
C LYS A 271 25.60 38.54 2.11
N LYS A 272 24.74 38.81 1.13
CA LYS A 272 24.22 40.17 0.90
C LYS A 272 23.18 40.59 1.93
N TYR A 273 22.35 39.67 2.39
CA TYR A 273 21.25 39.97 3.30
C TYR A 273 21.51 39.31 4.67
N PRO A 274 21.95 40.07 5.69
CA PRO A 274 22.25 39.52 7.01
C PRO A 274 21.08 38.75 7.64
N ALA A 275 19.84 39.11 7.34
CA ALA A 275 18.64 38.38 7.78
C ALA A 275 18.53 36.95 7.22
N LEU A 276 19.35 36.61 6.22
CA LEU A 276 19.44 35.32 5.54
C LEU A 276 20.77 34.61 5.81
N ASN A 277 21.64 35.16 6.67
CA ASN A 277 22.97 34.60 6.98
C ASN A 277 22.91 33.14 7.49
N LYS A 278 21.77 32.77 8.07
CA LYS A 278 21.49 31.41 8.55
C LYS A 278 21.35 30.38 7.43
N ILE A 279 21.19 30.78 6.16
CA ILE A 279 21.06 29.82 5.05
C ILE A 279 22.32 28.96 4.92
N SER A 280 23.51 29.56 5.12
CA SER A 280 24.80 28.89 4.97
C SER A 280 25.24 28.07 6.18
N THR A 281 24.68 28.31 7.37
CA THR A 281 24.96 27.53 8.58
C THR A 281 23.96 26.38 8.68
N ILE A 282 24.31 25.20 8.17
CA ILE A 282 23.40 24.04 8.14
C ILE A 282 23.33 23.29 9.46
N ASN A 283 24.31 23.47 10.35
CA ASN A 283 24.54 22.63 11.53
C ASN A 283 23.35 22.58 12.51
N ASP A 284 22.56 23.65 12.55
CA ASP A 284 21.37 23.85 13.37
C ASP A 284 20.07 23.56 12.60
N PHE A 285 20.12 22.76 11.52
CA PHE A 285 18.92 22.38 10.78
C PHE A 285 18.11 21.30 11.51
N GLU A 286 16.92 21.67 11.99
CA GLU A 286 15.99 20.79 12.73
C GLU A 286 14.90 20.14 11.85
N GLY A 287 14.94 20.32 10.52
CA GLY A 287 13.84 19.92 9.63
C GLY A 287 12.81 21.03 9.42
N LEU A 288 11.92 20.85 8.44
CA LEU A 288 10.78 21.75 8.25
C LEU A 288 9.65 21.36 9.20
N LYS A 289 9.03 22.34 9.84
CA LYS A 289 7.84 22.10 10.67
C LYS A 289 6.64 21.81 9.78
N LYS A 290 5.68 21.01 10.28
CA LYS A 290 4.43 20.68 9.60
C LYS A 290 3.67 21.92 9.09
N THR A 291 3.60 22.97 9.92
CA THR A 291 2.96 24.25 9.58
C THR A 291 3.67 24.99 8.45
N GLU A 292 4.97 24.80 8.32
CA GLU A 292 5.78 25.44 7.28
C GLU A 292 5.53 24.83 5.91
N LEU A 293 5.39 23.50 5.83
CA LEU A 293 5.01 22.82 4.59
C LEU A 293 3.58 23.17 4.14
N ARG A 294 2.63 23.28 5.07
CA ARG A 294 1.26 23.72 4.72
C ARG A 294 1.21 25.12 4.11
N GLN A 295 2.10 26.00 4.56
CA GLN A 295 2.24 27.36 4.03
C GLN A 295 3.05 27.43 2.71
N LEU A 296 3.64 26.32 2.26
CA LEU A 296 4.44 26.31 1.05
C LEU A 296 3.61 26.76 -0.18
N GLY A 297 2.39 26.26 -0.30
CA GLY A 297 1.49 26.62 -1.40
C GLY A 297 1.12 28.10 -1.49
N THR A 298 1.18 28.87 -0.39
CA THR A 298 0.90 30.31 -0.42
C THR A 298 2.07 31.13 -0.96
N SER A 299 3.27 30.51 -1.05
CA SER A 299 4.49 31.16 -1.50
C SER A 299 4.57 31.28 -3.03
N PHE A 300 3.72 30.57 -3.78
CA PHE A 300 3.84 30.44 -5.24
C PHE A 300 2.69 31.08 -6.00
N ARG A 301 2.97 31.53 -7.23
CA ARG A 301 1.93 31.81 -8.22
C ARG A 301 1.59 30.50 -8.94
N ILE A 302 0.41 29.95 -8.66
CA ILE A 302 -0.14 28.81 -9.39
C ILE A 302 -1.01 29.42 -10.49
N THR A 303 -0.51 29.46 -11.72
CA THR A 303 -1.18 30.07 -12.88
C THR A 303 -2.23 29.16 -13.51
N ASP A 304 -2.13 27.85 -13.29
CA ASP A 304 -3.02 26.88 -13.93
C ASP A 304 -4.20 26.57 -12.99
N GLY A 305 -5.41 26.66 -13.52
CA GLY A 305 -6.64 26.28 -12.80
C GLY A 305 -6.67 24.81 -12.37
N ASN A 306 -5.75 23.99 -12.90
CA ASN A 306 -5.48 22.64 -12.43
C ASN A 306 -4.63 22.67 -11.15
N LYS A 307 -5.14 22.07 -10.09
CA LYS A 307 -4.47 21.92 -8.79
C LYS A 307 -3.28 20.93 -8.81
N ASP A 308 -2.74 20.63 -9.99
CA ASP A 308 -1.70 19.63 -10.15
C ASP A 308 -0.34 20.23 -9.79
N LEU A 309 0.24 19.74 -8.68
CA LEU A 309 1.45 20.27 -8.09
C LEU A 309 2.69 19.64 -8.74
N GLY A 310 3.21 20.30 -9.77
CA GLY A 310 4.46 19.93 -10.44
C GLY A 310 4.37 18.62 -11.22
N ASN A 311 3.17 18.24 -11.68
CA ASN A 311 2.90 16.94 -12.29
C ASN A 311 3.28 15.74 -11.39
N LEU A 312 3.19 15.94 -10.08
CA LEU A 312 3.36 14.91 -9.07
C LEU A 312 2.01 14.40 -8.57
N TYR A 313 1.98 13.11 -8.28
CA TYR A 313 0.83 12.37 -7.79
C TYR A 313 1.14 11.85 -6.41
N ARG A 314 0.19 12.02 -5.50
CA ARG A 314 0.28 11.50 -4.15
C ARG A 314 0.03 9.99 -4.15
N VAL A 315 0.93 9.23 -3.55
CA VAL A 315 0.81 7.77 -3.35
C VAL A 315 1.01 7.42 -1.88
N THR A 316 0.34 6.37 -1.43
CA THR A 316 0.53 5.79 -0.10
C THR A 316 1.27 4.45 -0.23
N THR A 317 2.36 4.29 0.50
CA THR A 317 3.11 3.02 0.59
C THR A 317 2.33 1.98 1.38
N GLU A 318 2.75 0.72 1.33
CA GLU A 318 2.12 -0.36 2.11
C GLU A 318 2.18 -0.11 3.62
N THR A 319 3.21 0.59 4.09
CA THR A 319 3.40 1.00 5.49
C THR A 319 2.61 2.26 5.89
N GLY A 320 1.83 2.85 4.97
CA GLY A 320 1.03 4.05 5.25
C GLY A 320 1.73 5.39 5.01
N TYR A 321 2.99 5.41 4.56
CA TYR A 321 3.72 6.65 4.26
C TYR A 321 3.22 7.31 2.98
N VAL A 322 3.13 8.63 2.99
CA VAL A 322 2.80 9.41 1.80
C VAL A 322 4.04 9.86 1.06
N LYS A 323 4.09 9.57 -0.24
CA LYS A 323 5.11 10.05 -1.16
C LYS A 323 4.48 10.79 -2.34
N TRP A 324 5.24 11.67 -2.97
CA TRP A 324 4.85 12.37 -4.19
C TRP A 324 5.69 11.90 -5.36
N VAL A 325 5.08 11.24 -6.34
CA VAL A 325 5.79 10.61 -7.46
C VAL A 325 5.33 11.20 -8.79
N CYS A 326 6.22 11.30 -9.78
CA CYS A 326 5.86 11.82 -11.09
C CYS A 326 4.89 10.90 -11.83
N HIS A 327 4.24 11.43 -12.86
CA HIS A 327 3.28 10.68 -13.69
C HIS A 327 3.78 9.29 -14.11
N ASN A 328 5.04 9.20 -14.55
CA ASN A 328 5.63 7.94 -15.02
C ASN A 328 5.73 6.92 -13.88
N HIS A 329 6.20 7.34 -12.71
CA HIS A 329 6.32 6.47 -11.54
C HIS A 329 4.96 6.10 -10.96
N TYR A 330 4.02 7.04 -10.91
CA TYR A 330 2.63 6.76 -10.54
C TYR A 330 2.04 5.65 -11.40
N ARG A 331 2.19 5.77 -12.73
CA ARG A 331 1.71 4.76 -13.69
C ARG A 331 2.43 3.41 -13.53
N SER A 332 3.74 3.42 -13.24
CA SER A 332 4.51 2.19 -12.97
C SER A 332 4.01 1.47 -11.72
N MET A 333 3.88 2.18 -10.60
CA MET A 333 3.40 1.61 -9.33
C MET A 333 2.00 1.03 -9.47
N TYR A 334 1.12 1.69 -10.22
CA TYR A 334 -0.23 1.18 -10.44
C TYR A 334 -0.24 -0.08 -11.31
N LYS A 335 0.65 -0.18 -12.30
CA LYS A 335 0.87 -1.42 -13.07
C LYS A 335 1.41 -2.54 -12.18
N GLU A 336 2.33 -2.25 -11.27
CA GLU A 336 2.87 -3.23 -10.30
C GLU A 336 1.80 -3.72 -9.32
N LYS A 337 0.96 -2.82 -8.77
CA LYS A 337 -0.15 -3.22 -7.89
C LYS A 337 -1.15 -4.13 -8.61
N ARG A 338 -1.49 -3.82 -9.87
CA ARG A 338 -2.33 -4.69 -10.70
C ARG A 338 -1.67 -6.04 -10.97
N GLN A 339 -0.37 -6.05 -11.21
CA GLN A 339 0.41 -7.26 -11.42
C GLN A 339 0.48 -8.12 -10.15
N LYS A 340 0.62 -7.51 -8.96
CA LYS A 340 0.61 -8.19 -7.66
C LYS A 340 -0.75 -8.85 -7.39
N ALA A 341 -1.85 -8.15 -7.62
CA ALA A 341 -3.20 -8.72 -7.49
C ALA A 341 -3.41 -9.94 -8.40
N PHE A 342 -2.86 -9.89 -9.62
CA PHE A 342 -2.84 -11.05 -10.51
C PHE A 342 -1.99 -12.21 -9.94
N GLU A 343 -0.78 -11.92 -9.46
CA GLU A 343 0.11 -12.94 -8.86
C GLU A 343 -0.50 -13.60 -7.61
N ASP A 344 -1.24 -12.85 -6.80
CA ASP A 344 -1.94 -13.39 -5.62
C ASP A 344 -3.03 -14.38 -6.04
N VAL A 345 -3.85 -14.05 -7.04
CA VAL A 345 -4.88 -14.98 -7.57
C VAL A 345 -4.23 -16.21 -8.22
N VAL A 346 -3.12 -16.05 -8.94
CA VAL A 346 -2.33 -17.17 -9.49
C VAL A 346 -1.88 -18.11 -8.37
N LYS A 347 -1.33 -17.57 -7.28
CA LYS A 347 -0.90 -18.36 -6.11
C LYS A 347 -2.09 -19.06 -5.43
N MET A 348 -3.22 -18.38 -5.25
CA MET A 348 -4.43 -18.96 -4.66
C MET A 348 -4.98 -20.14 -5.46
N ASN A 349 -4.75 -20.15 -6.78
CA ASN A 349 -5.13 -21.25 -7.67
C ASN A 349 -4.04 -22.32 -7.82
N ASN A 350 -2.96 -22.27 -7.04
CA ASN A 350 -1.79 -23.16 -7.15
C ASN A 350 -1.22 -23.21 -8.58
N ALA A 351 -1.31 -22.09 -9.31
CA ALA A 351 -0.87 -22.00 -10.69
C ALA A 351 0.64 -21.74 -10.78
N LYS A 352 1.24 -22.12 -11.91
CA LYS A 352 2.65 -21.86 -12.20
C LYS A 352 2.75 -20.62 -13.08
N TYR A 353 3.42 -19.58 -12.59
CA TYR A 353 3.65 -18.35 -13.33
C TYR A 353 5.12 -18.00 -13.35
N ASP A 354 5.67 -17.87 -14.56
CA ASP A 354 6.99 -17.30 -14.80
C ASP A 354 6.84 -15.82 -15.15
N SER A 355 7.22 -14.95 -14.23
CA SER A 355 7.09 -13.50 -14.39
C SER A 355 8.11 -12.89 -15.36
N HIS A 356 9.20 -13.60 -15.65
CA HIS A 356 10.22 -13.16 -16.61
C HIS A 356 9.82 -13.50 -18.04
N LEU A 357 9.26 -14.70 -18.25
CA LEU A 357 8.75 -15.14 -19.55
C LEU A 357 7.30 -14.73 -19.81
N GLY A 358 6.59 -14.28 -18.77
CA GLY A 358 5.15 -13.98 -18.81
C GLY A 358 4.31 -15.20 -19.18
N LYS A 359 4.73 -16.39 -18.75
CA LYS A 359 4.08 -17.67 -19.04
C LYS A 359 3.28 -18.14 -17.83
N LEU A 360 1.97 -18.33 -18.01
CA LEU A 360 1.06 -18.82 -16.98
C LEU A 360 0.48 -20.18 -17.37
N VAL A 361 0.56 -21.15 -16.46
CA VAL A 361 -0.14 -22.43 -16.51
C VAL A 361 -1.08 -22.52 -15.31
N ILE A 362 -2.39 -22.53 -15.55
CA ILE A 362 -3.41 -22.49 -14.49
C ILE A 362 -4.52 -23.52 -14.73
N LYS A 363 -4.89 -24.22 -13.65
CA LYS A 363 -6.07 -25.08 -13.59
C LYS A 363 -7.10 -24.43 -12.68
N LEU A 364 -8.22 -24.03 -13.25
CA LEU A 364 -9.31 -23.41 -12.52
C LEU A 364 -10.32 -24.51 -12.14
N GLY A 365 -10.79 -24.56 -10.89
CA GLY A 365 -11.64 -25.65 -10.38
C GLY A 365 -13.12 -25.31 -10.26
N SER A 366 -13.51 -24.08 -10.52
CA SER A 366 -14.90 -23.64 -10.45
C SER A 366 -15.12 -22.35 -11.24
N LYS A 367 -16.37 -22.11 -11.62
CA LYS A 367 -16.80 -20.86 -12.27
C LYS A 367 -16.41 -19.61 -11.47
N ALA A 368 -16.64 -19.61 -10.15
CA ALA A 368 -16.31 -18.47 -9.30
C ALA A 368 -14.81 -18.12 -9.34
N ARG A 369 -13.93 -19.14 -9.31
CA ARG A 369 -12.47 -18.94 -9.44
C ARG A 369 -12.08 -18.44 -10.82
N ALA A 370 -12.80 -18.88 -11.86
CA ALA A 370 -12.61 -18.39 -13.21
C ALA A 370 -12.94 -16.90 -13.31
N GLU A 371 -14.09 -16.48 -12.80
CA GLU A 371 -14.53 -15.08 -12.82
C GLU A 371 -13.56 -14.17 -12.05
N GLU A 372 -13.07 -14.62 -10.89
CA GLU A 372 -12.03 -13.92 -10.14
C GLU A 372 -10.74 -13.77 -10.96
N PHE A 373 -10.27 -14.87 -11.56
CA PHE A 373 -9.08 -14.88 -12.41
C PHE A 373 -9.23 -13.99 -13.65
N PHE A 374 -10.39 -14.03 -14.29
CA PHE A 374 -10.77 -13.23 -15.45
C PHE A 374 -10.71 -11.72 -15.18
N ASN A 375 -11.21 -11.30 -14.01
CA ASN A 375 -11.19 -9.91 -13.58
C ASN A 375 -9.75 -9.37 -13.40
N VAL A 376 -8.85 -10.18 -12.81
CA VAL A 376 -7.45 -9.78 -12.63
C VAL A 376 -6.63 -9.91 -13.92
N LEU A 377 -6.92 -10.90 -14.76
CA LEU A 377 -6.22 -11.13 -16.04
C LEU A 377 -6.40 -9.97 -17.01
N THR A 378 -7.59 -9.35 -17.02
CA THR A 378 -7.90 -8.14 -17.82
C THR A 378 -6.93 -7.00 -17.53
N ASN A 379 -6.42 -6.93 -16.29
CA ASN A 379 -5.53 -5.88 -15.83
C ASN A 379 -4.05 -6.31 -15.75
N ALA A 380 -3.75 -7.59 -15.99
CA ALA A 380 -2.41 -8.15 -15.88
C ALA A 380 -1.56 -7.75 -17.10
N GLY A 381 -0.44 -7.07 -16.84
CA GLY A 381 0.41 -6.47 -17.88
C GLY A 381 1.53 -7.38 -18.39
N ARG A 382 1.78 -8.54 -17.76
CA ARG A 382 2.92 -9.42 -18.06
C ARG A 382 2.53 -10.88 -18.31
N VAL A 383 1.43 -11.11 -19.00
CA VAL A 383 1.03 -12.47 -19.44
C VAL A 383 1.04 -12.50 -20.95
N TYR A 384 2.01 -13.20 -21.54
CA TYR A 384 2.20 -13.33 -22.98
C TYR A 384 1.78 -14.71 -23.47
N GLU A 385 2.03 -15.73 -22.64
CA GLU A 385 1.62 -17.11 -22.88
C GLU A 385 0.67 -17.56 -21.76
N LEU A 386 -0.49 -18.08 -22.14
CA LEU A 386 -1.51 -18.58 -21.23
C LEU A 386 -1.92 -19.99 -21.63
N ASP A 387 -1.69 -20.94 -20.72
CA ASP A 387 -2.21 -22.30 -20.74
C ASP A 387 -3.22 -22.45 -19.60
N ILE A 388 -4.48 -22.68 -19.96
CA ILE A 388 -5.62 -22.67 -19.05
C ILE A 388 -6.42 -23.96 -19.18
N THR A 389 -6.68 -24.59 -18.03
CA THR A 389 -7.54 -25.76 -17.94
C THR A 389 -8.76 -25.45 -17.08
N PHE A 390 -9.95 -25.67 -17.63
CA PHE A 390 -11.22 -25.55 -16.91
C PHE A 390 -11.66 -26.92 -16.38
N ASP A 391 -11.62 -27.10 -15.06
CA ASP A 391 -11.94 -28.35 -14.35
C ASP A 391 -13.36 -28.31 -13.74
N TRP A 392 -14.32 -27.78 -14.49
CA TRP A 392 -15.75 -27.80 -14.17
C TRP A 392 -16.57 -27.83 -15.46
N ASP A 393 -17.86 -28.10 -15.31
CA ASP A 393 -18.83 -28.04 -16.40
C ASP A 393 -19.08 -26.58 -16.81
N TRP A 394 -18.36 -26.11 -17.81
CA TRP A 394 -18.50 -24.76 -18.37
C TRP A 394 -19.57 -24.69 -19.46
N ALA A 395 -20.19 -23.52 -19.59
CA ALA A 395 -21.12 -23.20 -20.67
C ALA A 395 -20.42 -22.38 -21.77
N GLU A 396 -21.03 -22.30 -22.96
CA GLU A 396 -20.54 -21.50 -24.08
C GLU A 396 -20.34 -20.02 -23.70
N SER A 397 -21.26 -19.46 -22.89
CA SER A 397 -21.14 -18.10 -22.37
C SER A 397 -19.90 -17.87 -21.51
N ASP A 398 -19.37 -18.91 -20.83
CA ASP A 398 -18.15 -18.79 -20.03
C ASP A 398 -16.91 -18.67 -20.93
N LEU A 399 -16.92 -19.36 -22.08
CA LEU A 399 -15.86 -19.24 -23.09
C LEU A 399 -15.92 -17.89 -23.81
N GLU A 400 -17.11 -17.38 -24.13
CA GLU A 400 -17.27 -16.05 -24.71
C GLU A 400 -16.76 -14.96 -23.76
N ALA A 401 -17.08 -15.06 -22.46
CA ALA A 401 -16.56 -14.16 -21.44
C ALA A 401 -15.03 -14.19 -21.40
N PHE A 402 -14.43 -15.38 -21.47
CA PHE A 402 -12.99 -15.53 -21.51
C PHE A 402 -12.37 -14.93 -22.79
N GLU A 403 -12.95 -15.19 -23.96
CA GLU A 403 -12.50 -14.65 -25.24
C GLU A 403 -12.51 -13.12 -25.25
N ASN A 404 -13.57 -12.51 -24.71
CA ASN A 404 -13.69 -11.05 -24.60
C ASN A 404 -12.57 -10.44 -23.76
N ILE A 405 -12.13 -11.14 -22.71
CA ILE A 405 -11.00 -10.69 -21.86
C ILE A 405 -9.67 -10.78 -22.59
N LEU A 406 -9.47 -11.82 -23.41
CA LEU A 406 -8.26 -11.96 -24.23
C LEU A 406 -8.17 -10.87 -25.30
N LYS A 407 -9.30 -10.48 -25.91
CA LYS A 407 -9.38 -9.37 -26.87
C LYS A 407 -8.96 -8.04 -26.24
N VAL A 408 -9.40 -7.76 -25.01
CA VAL A 408 -9.03 -6.53 -24.28
C VAL A 408 -7.56 -6.53 -23.85
N SER A 409 -6.99 -7.71 -23.62
CA SER A 409 -5.64 -7.84 -23.06
C SER A 409 -4.52 -8.04 -24.11
N TYR A 410 -4.84 -8.12 -25.41
CA TYR A 410 -3.89 -8.33 -26.52
C TYR A 410 -2.99 -9.57 -26.33
N LYS A 411 -3.52 -10.68 -25.79
CA LYS A 411 -2.75 -11.90 -25.47
C LYS A 411 -3.01 -13.00 -26.49
N THR A 412 -1.98 -13.77 -26.85
CA THR A 412 -2.08 -14.98 -27.67
C THR A 412 -2.26 -16.22 -26.78
N PRO A 413 -3.46 -16.83 -26.73
CA PRO A 413 -3.70 -18.00 -25.89
C PRO A 413 -3.21 -19.30 -26.57
N HIS A 414 -2.71 -20.24 -25.76
CA HIS A 414 -2.57 -21.64 -26.14
C HIS A 414 -3.64 -22.45 -25.39
N PHE A 415 -4.59 -23.00 -26.13
CA PHE A 415 -5.74 -23.70 -25.56
C PHE A 415 -5.54 -25.22 -25.57
N THR A 416 -5.67 -25.85 -24.40
CA THR A 416 -5.81 -27.29 -24.26
C THR A 416 -7.11 -27.61 -23.53
N THR A 417 -8.11 -28.12 -24.24
CA THR A 417 -9.40 -28.53 -23.63
C THR A 417 -9.41 -30.03 -23.38
N GLN A 418 -9.55 -30.46 -22.13
CA GLN A 418 -9.95 -31.82 -21.77
C GLN A 418 -11.34 -31.78 -21.16
N LYS A 419 -12.35 -32.23 -21.90
CA LYS A 419 -13.70 -32.47 -21.37
C LYS A 419 -13.72 -33.89 -20.80
N THR A 420 -13.52 -34.04 -19.50
CA THR A 420 -13.78 -35.32 -18.84
C THR A 420 -15.29 -35.53 -18.82
N ALA A 421 -15.79 -36.34 -19.75
CA ALA A 421 -17.14 -36.87 -19.69
C ALA A 421 -17.22 -37.82 -18.49
N THR A 422 -17.68 -37.34 -17.34
CA THR A 422 -18.19 -38.20 -16.28
C THR A 422 -19.49 -38.82 -16.79
N SER A 423 -19.38 -39.96 -17.46
CA SER A 423 -20.52 -40.84 -17.72
C SER A 423 -21.04 -41.34 -16.37
N SER A 424 -22.13 -40.75 -15.90
CA SER A 424 -22.94 -41.29 -14.82
C SER A 424 -23.63 -42.56 -15.34
N THR A 425 -22.98 -43.70 -15.17
CA THR A 425 -23.64 -45.00 -15.33
C THR A 425 -24.58 -45.18 -14.14
N THR A 426 -25.87 -44.94 -14.35
CA THR A 426 -26.93 -45.43 -13.48
C THR A 426 -26.93 -46.95 -13.49
N SER A 427 -26.81 -47.57 -12.31
CA SER A 427 -27.27 -48.93 -11.99
C SER A 427 -27.76 -48.94 -10.57
#